data_AF-A0A7X9XQV8-F1
#
_entry.id   AF-A0A7X9XQV8-F1
#
_cell.length_a   1.000
_cell.length_b   1.000
_cell.length_c   1.000
_cell.angle_alpha   90.00
_cell.angle_beta   90.00
_cell.angle_gamma   90.00
#
_symmetry.space_group_name_H-M   'P 1'
#
loop_
_entity.id
_entity.type
_entity.pdbx_description
1 polymer ?
#
loop_
_entity_poly.entity_id
_entity_poly.type
_entity_poly.pdbx_seq_one_letter_code
_entity_poly.pdbx_strand_id
1 'polypeptide(L)' 'MVKNRLKEIRMREYAEEPKEFSKRLEVNVKTYYVWENGAAMPSSIKMLEVAKKLNKKVEDIWWLE' A
#
# COMPACT_ATOMS: atom_id res chain seq x y z
N MET A 1 1.42 8.89 14.73
CA MET A 1 2.24 8.35 13.62
C MET A 1 1.30 7.83 12.53
N VAL A 2 1.70 7.88 11.25
CA VAL A 2 0.87 7.31 10.18
C VAL A 2 1.06 5.79 10.15
N LYS A 3 -0.03 5.03 10.25
CA LYS A 3 -0.05 3.57 10.09
C LYS A 3 -0.59 3.18 8.72
N ASN A 4 -0.38 1.91 8.35
CA ASN A 4 -0.91 1.34 7.11
C ASN A 4 -1.37 -0.11 7.30
N ARG A 5 -2.23 -0.59 6.39
CA ARG A 5 -2.67 -2.00 6.32
C ARG A 5 -2.43 -2.66 4.96
N LEU A 6 -1.37 -2.24 4.24
CA LEU A 6 -1.04 -2.80 2.92
C LEU A 6 -0.84 -4.31 2.97
N LYS A 7 -0.19 -4.83 4.03
CA LYS A 7 0.01 -6.27 4.22
C LYS A 7 -1.30 -7.04 4.31
N GLU A 8 -2.24 -6.51 5.09
CA GLU A 8 -3.55 -7.13 5.25
C GLU A 8 -4.32 -7.14 3.92
N ILE A 9 -4.35 -6.00 3.22
CA ILE A 9 -5.00 -5.89 1.92
C ILE A 9 -4.40 -6.90 0.94
N ARG A 10 -3.06 -6.92 0.80
CA ARG A 10 -2.37 -7.85 -0.10
C ARG A 10 -2.71 -9.30 0.22
N MET A 11 -2.66 -9.70 1.48
CA MET A 11 -2.84 -11.11 1.88
C MET A 11 -4.30 -11.56 1.87
N ARG A 12 -5.23 -10.72 2.33
CA ARG A 12 -6.64 -11.10 2.48
C ARG A 12 -7.49 -10.87 1.24
N GLU A 13 -7.25 -9.77 0.54
CA GLU A 13 -8.11 -9.36 -0.57
C GLU A 13 -7.57 -9.84 -1.93
N TYR A 14 -6.24 -9.87 -2.08
CA TYR A 14 -5.60 -10.23 -3.34
C TYR A 14 -4.91 -11.60 -3.29
N ALA A 15 -4.52 -12.08 -2.11
CA ALA A 15 -3.71 -13.29 -1.92
C ALA A 15 -2.46 -13.30 -2.83
N GLU A 16 -1.84 -12.13 -3.00
CA GLU A 16 -0.69 -11.95 -3.90
C GLU A 16 0.64 -11.94 -3.14
N GLU A 17 1.68 -12.45 -3.80
CA GLU A 17 3.05 -12.23 -3.38
C GLU A 17 3.41 -10.75 -3.50
N PRO A 18 4.31 -10.21 -2.65
CA PRO A 18 4.71 -8.80 -2.66
C PRO A 18 5.13 -8.27 -4.04
N LYS A 19 5.77 -9.13 -4.85
CA LYS A 19 6.18 -8.80 -6.21
C LYS A 19 4.98 -8.56 -7.13
N GLU A 20 3.96 -9.41 -7.09
CA GLU A 20 2.78 -9.27 -7.94
C GLU A 20 1.94 -8.07 -7.50
N PHE A 21 1.77 -7.91 -6.19
CA PHE A 21 1.05 -6.75 -5.64
C PHE A 21 1.75 -5.42 -5.96
N SER A 22 3.10 -5.39 -5.93
CA SER A 22 3.84 -4.19 -6.34
C SER A 22 3.62 -3.82 -7.82
N LYS A 23 3.48 -4.80 -8.71
CA LYS A 23 3.16 -4.56 -10.13
C LYS A 23 1.76 -4.00 -10.29
N ARG A 24 0.78 -4.53 -9.54
CA ARG A 24 -0.59 -4.01 -9.50
C ARG A 24 -0.64 -2.55 -9.06
N LEU A 25 0.20 -2.19 -8.09
CA LEU A 25 0.35 -0.82 -7.62
C LEU A 25 1.22 0.07 -8.53
N GLU A 26 1.84 -0.51 -9.57
CA GLU A 26 2.82 0.14 -10.46
C GLU A 26 3.99 0.80 -9.70
N VAL A 27 4.54 0.06 -8.73
CA VAL A 27 5.69 0.48 -7.94
C VAL A 27 6.75 -0.60 -7.90
N ASN A 28 7.99 -0.21 -7.61
CA ASN A 28 9.05 -1.20 -7.41
C ASN A 28 8.76 -2.02 -6.14
N VAL A 29 9.07 -3.32 -6.19
CA VAL A 29 8.88 -4.24 -5.06
C VAL A 29 9.61 -3.78 -3.78
N LYS A 30 10.79 -3.15 -3.90
CA LYS A 30 11.53 -2.61 -2.74
C LYS A 30 10.76 -1.45 -2.10
N THR A 31 10.24 -0.53 -2.92
CA THR A 31 9.40 0.59 -2.47
C THR A 31 8.16 0.07 -1.75
N TYR A 32 7.50 -0.95 -2.33
CA TYR A 32 6.36 -1.60 -1.71
C TYR A 32 6.70 -2.21 -0.34
N TYR A 33 7.81 -2.95 -0.22
CA TYR A 33 8.25 -3.55 1.04
C TYR A 33 8.46 -2.49 2.14
N VAL A 34 9.08 -1.37 1.79
CA VAL A 34 9.32 -0.27 2.75
C VAL A 34 7.98 0.31 3.24
N TRP A 35 6.99 0.44 2.36
CA TRP A 35 5.66 0.92 2.74
C TRP A 35 4.89 -0.11 3.57
N GLU A 36 4.88 -1.38 3.16
CA GLU A 36 4.20 -2.47 3.88
C GLU A 36 4.71 -2.60 5.31
N ASN A 37 6.02 -2.49 5.51
CA ASN A 37 6.65 -2.57 6.82
C ASN A 37 6.54 -1.25 7.63
N GLY A 38 5.99 -0.19 7.05
CA GLY A 38 5.88 1.12 7.71
C GLY A 38 7.20 1.87 7.91
N ALA A 39 8.28 1.44 7.24
CA ALA A 39 9.60 2.05 7.36
C ALA A 39 9.69 3.42 6.66
N ALA A 40 8.90 3.64 5.61
CA ALA A 40 8.68 4.95 5.02
C ALA A 40 7.28 5.02 4.41
N MET A 41 6.77 6.24 4.23
CA MET A 41 5.46 6.47 3.65
C MET A 41 5.53 7.00 2.22
N PRO A 42 4.56 6.65 1.36
CA PRO A 42 4.41 7.31 0.07
C PRO A 42 4.11 8.80 0.24
N SER A 43 4.38 9.58 -0.81
CA SER A 43 3.85 10.95 -0.88
C SER A 43 2.32 10.92 -0.96
N SER A 44 1.67 12.04 -0.62
CA SER A 44 0.21 12.15 -0.68
C SER A 44 -0.35 11.84 -2.07
N ILE A 45 0.36 12.25 -3.14
CA ILE A 45 0.02 11.92 -4.53
C ILE A 45 0.01 10.39 -4.74
N LYS A 46 1.07 9.72 -4.26
CA LYS A 46 1.21 8.27 -4.44
C LYS A 46 0.21 7.48 -3.59
N MET A 47 -0.15 7.98 -2.41
CA MET A 47 -1.24 7.42 -1.59
C MET A 47 -2.57 7.46 -2.36
N LEU A 48 -2.89 8.58 -3.01
CA LEU A 48 -4.11 8.72 -3.83
C LEU A 48 -4.11 7.78 -5.04
N GLU A 49 -2.98 7.64 -5.73
CA GLU A 49 -2.85 6.72 -6.86
C GLU A 49 -3.06 5.26 -6.45
N VAL A 50 -2.44 4.84 -5.33
CA VAL A 50 -2.61 3.48 -4.80
C VAL A 50 -4.06 3.26 -4.35
N ALA A 51 -4.66 4.23 -3.64
CA ALA A 51 -6.05 4.16 -3.22
C ALA A 51 -7.00 3.97 -4.41
N LYS A 52 -6.77 4.71 -5.51
CA LYS A 52 -7.52 4.56 -6.76
C LYS A 52 -7.34 3.16 -7.38
N LYS A 53 -6.13 2.62 -7.40
CA LYS A 53 -5.83 1.26 -7.92
C LYS A 53 -6.48 0.15 -7.10
N LEU A 54 -6.58 0.35 -5.79
CA LEU A 54 -7.20 -0.60 -4.86
C LEU A 54 -8.72 -0.37 -4.71
N ASN A 55 -9.27 0.66 -5.36
CA ASN A 55 -10.67 1.08 -5.22
C ASN A 55 -11.08 1.28 -3.75
N LYS A 56 -10.25 2.01 -3.00
CA LYS A 56 -10.42 2.29 -1.56
C LYS A 56 -10.21 3.78 -1.29
N LYS A 57 -10.64 4.26 -0.11
CA LYS A 57 -10.20 5.57 0.38
C LYS A 57 -8.76 5.46 0.88
N VAL A 58 -8.04 6.59 0.87
CA VAL A 58 -6.70 6.67 1.46
C VAL A 58 -6.75 6.24 2.92
N GLU A 59 -7.77 6.68 3.65
CA GLU A 59 -8.01 6.40 5.08
C GLU A 59 -8.22 4.91 5.38
N ASP A 60 -8.73 4.14 4.41
CA ASP A 60 -8.91 2.68 4.54
C ASP A 60 -7.57 1.94 4.43
N ILE A 61 -6.52 2.60 3.93
CA ILE A 61 -5.19 2.02 3.70
C ILE A 61 -4.18 2.62 4.68
N TRP A 62 -4.23 3.93 4.92
CA TRP A 62 -3.35 4.71 5.78
C TRP A 62 -4.15 5.61 6.72
N TRP A 63 -3.85 5.59 8.02
CA TRP A 63 -4.55 6.39 9.02
C TRP A 63 -3.60 6.98 10.06
N LEU A 64 -4.06 8.00 10.77
CA LEU A 64 -3.36 8.59 11.91
C LEU A 64 -3.71 7.82 13.19
N GLU A 65 -2.68 7.44 13.95
CA GLU A 65 -2.79 6.89 15.31
C GLU A 65 -1.84 7.61 16.27
#